data_AF-A0A258CMF1-F1
#
_entry.id   AF-A0A258CMF1-F1
#
_cell.length_a   1.000
_cell.length_b   1.000
_cell.length_c   1.000
_cell.angle_alpha   90.00
_cell.angle_beta   90.00
_cell.angle_gamma   90.00
#
_symmetry.space_group_name_H-M   'P 1'
#
loop_
_entity.id
_entity.type
_entity.pdbx_description
1 polymer ?
#
loop_
_entity_poly.entity_id
_entity_poly.type
_entity_poly.pdbx_seq_one_letter_code
_entity_poly.pdbx_strand_id
1 'polypeptide(L)'
;MQQLTVQQLNADAFWQVSLAFYPQVQPLCLQLQDHWQANVNLLLLLSYTEQLGWQLNDESLAQALQQLAPLSQQITQVLRQCRRELPKLPLDSSQQTELKQGILQTELVAERLEQQLLCHYLRFTPASNPDNLSLYCQQLAVTNEALQRALFDLRQAAARFAAAS
;
A
#
# COMPACT_ATOMS: atom_id res chain seq x y z
N MET A 1 -9.06 3.23 -34.39
CA MET A 1 -8.74 3.61 -33.00
C MET A 1 -9.00 2.39 -32.14
N GLN A 2 -7.95 1.71 -31.68
CA GLN A 2 -8.09 0.53 -30.83
C GLN A 2 -8.62 0.98 -29.47
N GLN A 3 -9.70 0.35 -29.01
CA GLN A 3 -10.25 0.57 -27.67
C GLN A 3 -9.17 0.14 -26.65
N LEU A 4 -8.67 1.08 -25.86
CA LEU A 4 -7.75 0.79 -24.76
C LEU A 4 -8.54 0.02 -23.70
N THR A 5 -8.34 -1.29 -23.65
CA THR A 5 -8.94 -2.15 -22.63
C THR A 5 -8.42 -1.73 -21.27
N VAL A 6 -9.33 -1.45 -20.33
CA VAL A 6 -9.01 -1.30 -18.91
C VAL A 6 -8.27 -2.56 -18.46
N GLN A 7 -7.03 -2.42 -18.01
CA GLN A 7 -6.27 -3.55 -17.48
C GLN A 7 -6.64 -3.75 -16.01
N GLN A 8 -7.11 -4.96 -15.68
CA GLN A 8 -7.53 -5.32 -14.34
C GLN A 8 -6.45 -6.19 -13.69
N LEU A 9 -6.01 -5.80 -12.49
CA LEU A 9 -4.95 -6.47 -11.76
C LEU A 9 -5.51 -7.73 -11.05
N ASN A 10 -4.83 -8.86 -11.18
CA ASN A 10 -5.15 -10.03 -10.37
C ASN A 10 -4.65 -9.81 -8.93
N ALA A 11 -5.59 -9.70 -7.98
CA ALA A 11 -5.27 -9.35 -6.61
C ALA A 11 -4.44 -10.42 -5.88
N ASP A 12 -4.68 -11.71 -6.13
CA ASP A 12 -3.93 -12.79 -5.47
C ASP A 12 -2.50 -12.87 -6.01
N ALA A 13 -2.31 -12.68 -7.32
CA ALA A 13 -1.00 -12.60 -7.92
C ALA A 13 -0.22 -11.38 -7.38
N PHE A 14 -0.88 -10.22 -7.28
CA PHE A 14 -0.26 -9.03 -6.73
C PHE A 14 0.05 -9.14 -5.23
N TRP A 15 -0.74 -9.87 -4.46
CA TRP A 15 -0.44 -10.17 -3.06
C TRP A 15 0.89 -10.93 -2.93
N GLN A 16 1.16 -11.91 -3.80
CA GLN A 16 2.45 -12.62 -3.81
C GLN A 16 3.62 -11.69 -4.16
N VAL A 17 3.42 -10.79 -5.13
CA VAL A 17 4.41 -9.75 -5.46
C VAL A 17 4.67 -8.87 -4.23
N SER A 18 3.62 -8.46 -3.52
CA SER A 18 3.72 -7.63 -2.32
C SER A 18 4.52 -8.34 -1.21
N LEU A 19 4.28 -9.63 -0.98
CA LEU A 19 5.02 -10.42 0.00
C LEU A 19 6.52 -10.52 -0.32
N ALA A 20 6.88 -10.59 -1.60
CA ALA A 20 8.28 -10.64 -2.04
C ALA A 20 8.97 -9.26 -2.03
N PHE A 21 8.22 -8.21 -2.38
CA PHE A 21 8.76 -6.86 -2.51
C PHE A 21 8.84 -6.12 -1.16
N TYR A 22 7.80 -6.22 -0.34
CA TYR A 22 7.68 -5.45 0.90
C TYR A 22 8.89 -5.53 1.83
N PRO A 23 9.51 -6.71 2.09
CA PRO A 23 10.69 -6.78 2.97
C PRO A 23 11.86 -5.88 2.53
N GLN A 24 11.97 -5.57 1.23
CA GLN A 24 13.04 -4.73 0.68
C GLN A 24 12.77 -3.23 0.87
N VAL A 25 11.51 -2.86 1.08
CA VAL A 25 11.06 -1.46 1.21
C VAL A 25 10.37 -1.18 2.55
N GLN A 26 10.33 -2.16 3.46
CA GLN A 26 9.63 -2.06 4.73
C GLN A 26 10.01 -0.79 5.53
N PRO A 27 11.30 -0.44 5.74
CA PRO A 27 11.64 0.77 6.48
C PRO A 27 11.06 2.04 5.84
N LEU A 28 11.08 2.10 4.51
CA LEU A 28 10.58 3.24 3.74
C LEU A 28 9.05 3.32 3.77
N CYS A 29 8.36 2.20 3.64
CA CYS A 29 6.90 2.13 3.78
C CYS A 29 6.44 2.53 5.19
N LEU A 30 7.16 2.10 6.24
CA LEU A 30 6.88 2.51 7.62
C LEU A 30 7.11 4.01 7.82
N GLN A 31 8.21 4.55 7.30
CA GLN A 31 8.46 6.00 7.32
C GLN A 31 7.31 6.77 6.64
N LEU A 32 6.91 6.34 5.43
CA LEU A 32 5.84 6.96 4.65
C LEU A 32 4.48 6.91 5.40
N GLN A 33 4.18 5.77 5.99
CA GLN A 33 2.99 5.56 6.81
C GLN A 33 2.98 6.44 8.06
N ASP A 34 4.07 6.48 8.82
CA ASP A 34 4.09 7.15 10.11
C ASP A 34 4.06 8.69 9.99
N HIS A 35 4.75 9.24 8.98
CA HIS A 35 4.85 10.70 8.82
C HIS A 35 3.73 11.30 7.98
N TRP A 36 3.19 10.56 6.99
CA TRP A 36 2.19 11.08 6.05
C TRP A 36 0.89 10.27 6.01
N GLN A 37 0.72 9.28 6.90
CA GLN A 37 -0.45 8.38 6.92
C GLN A 37 -0.68 7.67 5.58
N ALA A 38 0.40 7.47 4.80
CA ALA A 38 0.33 6.82 3.51
C ALA A 38 -0.15 5.36 3.66
N ASN A 39 -0.99 4.91 2.74
CA ASN A 39 -1.45 3.53 2.71
C ASN A 39 -0.38 2.65 2.05
N VAL A 40 0.21 1.74 2.84
CA VAL A 40 1.29 0.85 2.38
C VAL A 40 0.86 -0.07 1.23
N ASN A 41 -0.36 -0.62 1.27
CA ASN A 41 -0.87 -1.47 0.17
C ASN A 41 -0.98 -0.68 -1.14
N LEU A 42 -1.43 0.58 -1.05
CA LEU A 42 -1.51 1.45 -2.22
C LEU A 42 -0.10 1.82 -2.73
N LEU A 43 0.83 2.17 -1.84
CA LEU A 43 2.22 2.44 -2.22
C LEU A 43 2.86 1.28 -2.99
N LEU A 44 2.71 0.05 -2.48
CA LEU A 44 3.21 -1.15 -3.16
C LEU A 44 2.57 -1.33 -4.53
N LEU A 45 1.25 -1.14 -4.62
CA LEU A 45 0.51 -1.31 -5.87
C LEU A 45 0.90 -0.30 -6.92
N LEU A 46 0.97 0.98 -6.56
CA LEU A 46 1.35 2.05 -7.51
C LEU A 46 2.80 1.91 -7.95
N SER A 47 3.69 1.49 -7.05
CA SER A 47 5.08 1.20 -7.40
C SER A 47 5.18 0.06 -8.42
N TYR A 48 4.39 -1.00 -8.22
CA TYR A 48 4.36 -2.14 -9.13
C TYR A 48 3.77 -1.79 -10.50
N THR A 49 2.65 -1.07 -10.54
CA THR A 49 1.99 -0.72 -11.80
C THR A 49 2.79 0.31 -12.61
N GLU A 50 3.57 1.19 -11.98
CA GLU A 50 4.54 2.02 -12.71
C GLU A 50 5.56 1.17 -13.48
N GLN A 51 6.07 0.08 -12.88
CA GLN A 51 7.03 -0.81 -13.56
C GLN A 51 6.39 -1.58 -14.74
N LEU A 52 5.08 -1.77 -14.72
CA LEU A 52 4.33 -2.37 -15.82
C LEU A 52 4.00 -1.37 -16.95
N GLY A 53 4.34 -0.08 -16.78
CA GLY A 53 3.99 0.97 -17.75
C GLY A 53 2.51 1.35 -17.67
N TRP A 54 1.89 1.26 -16.49
CA TRP A 54 0.46 1.50 -16.31
C TRP A 54 0.22 2.80 -15.55
N GLN A 55 -0.45 3.75 -16.20
CA GLN A 55 -0.83 5.03 -15.64
C GLN A 55 -2.16 4.92 -14.91
N LEU A 56 -2.18 5.37 -13.65
CA LEU A 56 -3.36 5.43 -12.80
C LEU A 56 -4.34 6.49 -13.32
N ASN A 57 -5.62 6.16 -13.26
CA ASN A 57 -6.71 7.10 -13.44
C ASN A 57 -7.10 7.77 -12.11
N ASP A 58 -7.05 9.10 -12.07
CA ASP A 58 -7.27 9.91 -10.86
C ASP A 58 -8.68 9.73 -10.25
N GLU A 59 -9.72 9.62 -11.09
CA GLU A 59 -11.09 9.43 -10.60
C GLU A 59 -11.24 8.07 -9.90
N SER A 60 -10.62 7.02 -10.45
CA SER A 60 -10.62 5.69 -9.84
C SER A 60 -9.85 5.67 -8.52
N LEU A 61 -8.80 6.49 -8.38
CA LEU A 61 -8.07 6.64 -7.12
C LEU A 61 -8.97 7.28 -6.05
N ALA A 62 -9.63 8.39 -6.37
CA ALA A 62 -10.54 9.04 -5.44
C ALA A 62 -11.66 8.10 -4.98
N GLN A 63 -12.26 7.36 -5.92
CA GLN A 63 -13.27 6.34 -5.60
C GLN A 63 -12.70 5.23 -4.71
N ALA A 64 -11.53 4.68 -5.04
CA ALA A 64 -10.92 3.63 -4.25
C ALA A 64 -10.64 4.08 -2.81
N LEU A 65 -10.08 5.29 -2.61
CA LEU A 65 -9.82 5.84 -1.29
C LEU A 65 -11.10 5.99 -0.45
N GLN A 66 -12.21 6.43 -1.07
CA GLN A 66 -13.52 6.51 -0.40
C GLN A 66 -14.05 5.13 0.01
N GLN A 67 -13.95 4.12 -0.87
CA GLN A 67 -14.43 2.77 -0.60
C GLN A 67 -13.56 2.02 0.41
N LEU A 68 -12.26 2.31 0.46
CA LEU A 68 -11.35 1.74 1.45
C LEU A 68 -11.49 2.37 2.84
N ALA A 69 -11.95 3.62 2.94
CA ALA A 69 -11.95 4.37 4.18
C ALA A 69 -12.59 3.61 5.38
N PRO A 70 -13.76 2.95 5.25
CA PRO A 70 -14.34 2.19 6.35
C PRO A 70 -13.43 1.06 6.82
N LEU A 71 -12.91 0.22 5.91
CA LEU A 71 -12.02 -0.89 6.26
C LEU A 71 -10.72 -0.37 6.87
N SER A 72 -10.13 0.66 6.27
CA SER A 72 -8.82 1.17 6.69
C SER A 72 -8.88 1.88 8.05
N GLN A 73 -9.84 2.78 8.23
CA GLN A 73 -9.95 3.59 9.45
C GLN A 73 -10.56 2.81 10.61
N GLN A 74 -11.58 1.98 10.35
CA GLN A 74 -12.34 1.33 11.43
C GLN A 74 -11.76 -0.03 11.82
N ILE A 75 -10.99 -0.68 10.93
CA ILE A 75 -10.42 -2.01 11.18
C ILE A 75 -8.90 -1.96 11.19
N THR A 76 -8.24 -1.68 10.05
CA THR A 76 -6.78 -1.80 9.92
C THR A 76 -6.03 -0.88 10.87
N GLN A 77 -6.42 0.39 10.96
CA GLN A 77 -5.81 1.36 11.88
C GLN A 77 -6.07 1.00 13.35
N VAL A 78 -7.25 0.50 13.68
CA VAL A 78 -7.59 0.06 15.04
C VAL A 78 -6.72 -1.15 15.45
N LEU A 79 -6.54 -2.14 14.57
CA LEU A 79 -5.66 -3.28 14.82
C LEU A 79 -4.20 -2.86 15.03
N ARG A 80 -3.70 -1.93 14.21
CA ARG A 80 -2.36 -1.33 14.38
C ARG A 80 -2.22 -0.63 15.72
N GLN A 81 -3.24 0.11 16.14
CA GLN A 81 -3.24 0.79 17.43
C GLN A 81 -3.24 -0.22 18.58
N CYS A 82 -4.08 -1.26 18.53
CA CYS A 82 -4.06 -2.35 19.50
C CYS A 82 -2.66 -2.99 19.62
N ARG A 83 -1.99 -3.25 18.49
CA ARG A 83 -0.64 -3.81 18.47
C ARG A 83 0.41 -2.87 19.10
N ARG A 84 0.27 -1.55 18.89
CA ARG A 84 1.17 -0.52 19.46
C ARG A 84 0.98 -0.33 20.96
N GLU A 85 -0.25 -0.45 21.45
CA GLU A 85 -0.57 -0.27 22.87
C GLU A 85 -0.34 -1.54 23.71
N LEU A 86 -0.37 -2.73 23.08
CA LEU A 86 -0.21 -4.02 23.75
C LEU A 86 0.99 -4.11 24.72
N PRO A 87 2.21 -3.60 24.40
CA PRO A 87 3.35 -3.65 25.32
C PRO A 87 3.18 -2.82 26.60
N LYS A 88 2.19 -1.93 26.65
CA LYS A 88 1.92 -1.05 27.81
C LYS A 88 0.92 -1.68 28.79
N LEU A 89 0.30 -2.80 28.43
CA LEU A 89 -0.68 -3.47 29.27
C LEU A 89 -0.01 -4.33 30.36
N PRO A 90 -0.63 -4.49 31.54
CA PRO A 90 -0.07 -5.29 32.64
C PRO A 90 -0.29 -6.80 32.39
N LEU A 91 0.27 -7.32 31.29
CA LEU A 91 0.21 -8.72 30.87
C LEU A 91 1.58 -9.38 30.99
N ASP A 92 1.62 -10.68 31.26
CA ASP A 92 2.88 -11.42 31.21
C ASP A 92 3.38 -11.62 29.77
N SER A 93 4.63 -12.06 29.62
CA SER A 93 5.26 -12.22 28.30
C SER A 93 4.57 -13.24 27.39
N SER A 94 3.96 -14.29 27.96
CA SER A 94 3.24 -15.31 27.20
C SER A 94 1.93 -14.76 26.66
N GLN A 95 1.14 -14.12 27.53
CA GLN A 95 -0.11 -13.45 27.19
C GLN A 95 0.10 -12.37 26.12
N GLN A 96 1.13 -11.52 26.30
CA GLN A 96 1.48 -10.50 25.29
C GLN A 96 1.82 -11.13 23.94
N THR A 97 2.57 -12.22 23.92
CA THR A 97 2.95 -12.89 22.68
C THR A 97 1.74 -13.49 21.96
N GLU A 98 0.86 -14.15 22.69
CA GLU A 98 -0.38 -14.74 22.16
C GLU A 98 -1.29 -13.67 21.55
N LEU A 99 -1.59 -12.59 22.29
CA LEU A 99 -2.41 -11.49 21.78
C LEU A 99 -1.75 -10.81 20.57
N LYS A 100 -0.43 -10.59 20.61
CA LYS A 100 0.31 -9.97 19.49
C LYS A 100 0.17 -10.79 18.21
N GLN A 101 0.28 -12.12 18.30
CA GLN A 101 0.14 -13.00 17.15
C GLN A 101 -1.27 -12.96 16.57
N GLY A 102 -2.31 -13.02 17.41
CA GLY A 102 -3.69 -12.92 16.97
C GLY A 102 -4.01 -11.58 16.27
N ILE A 103 -3.56 -10.47 16.86
CA ILE A 103 -3.70 -9.14 16.27
C ILE A 103 -2.96 -9.06 14.93
N LEU A 104 -1.71 -9.52 14.86
CA LEU A 104 -0.90 -9.48 13.63
C LEU A 104 -1.54 -10.31 12.51
N GLN A 105 -2.05 -11.50 12.83
CA GLN A 105 -2.72 -12.34 11.84
C GLN A 105 -3.99 -11.66 11.30
N THR A 106 -4.75 -11.01 12.17
CA THR A 106 -5.98 -10.30 11.80
C THR A 106 -5.65 -9.03 10.98
N GLU A 107 -4.58 -8.31 11.35
CA GLU A 107 -4.05 -7.15 10.62
C GLU A 107 -3.68 -7.55 9.18
N LEU A 108 -2.96 -8.66 9.00
CA LEU A 108 -2.59 -9.16 7.67
C LEU A 108 -3.81 -9.55 6.81
N VAL A 109 -4.85 -10.12 7.42
CA VAL A 109 -6.11 -10.42 6.71
C VAL A 109 -6.79 -9.12 6.26
N ALA A 110 -6.87 -8.12 7.13
CA ALA A 110 -7.44 -6.82 6.80
C ALA A 110 -6.65 -6.12 5.69
N GLU A 111 -5.31 -6.12 5.76
CA GLU A 111 -4.44 -5.56 4.72
C GLU A 111 -4.61 -6.28 3.37
N ARG A 112 -4.75 -7.60 3.36
CA ARG A 112 -5.03 -8.35 2.12
C ARG A 112 -6.36 -7.94 1.51
N LEU A 113 -7.41 -7.78 2.31
CA LEU A 113 -8.72 -7.31 1.86
C LEU A 113 -8.65 -5.88 1.31
N GLU A 114 -7.94 -4.97 1.97
CA GLU A 114 -7.68 -3.62 1.46
C GLU A 114 -7.02 -3.68 0.07
N GLN A 115 -5.99 -4.51 -0.07
CA GLN A 115 -5.28 -4.65 -1.33
C GLN A 115 -6.19 -5.22 -2.44
N GLN A 116 -7.05 -6.18 -2.12
CA GLN A 116 -8.06 -6.70 -3.05
C GLN A 116 -9.05 -5.61 -3.50
N LEU A 117 -9.52 -4.76 -2.59
CA LEU A 117 -10.38 -3.63 -2.93
C LEU A 117 -9.66 -2.61 -3.83
N LEU A 118 -8.38 -2.32 -3.56
CA LEU A 118 -7.57 -1.46 -4.44
C LEU A 118 -7.47 -2.04 -5.86
N CYS A 119 -7.18 -3.33 -5.98
CA CYS A 119 -7.13 -4.01 -7.28
C CYS A 119 -8.49 -3.98 -8.00
N HIS A 120 -9.58 -4.02 -7.24
CA HIS A 120 -10.94 -3.98 -7.77
C HIS A 120 -11.35 -2.59 -8.26
N TYR A 121 -11.02 -1.52 -7.54
CA TYR A 121 -11.49 -0.16 -7.85
C TYR A 121 -10.54 0.63 -8.76
N LEU A 122 -9.23 0.44 -8.62
CA LEU A 122 -8.28 1.22 -9.43
C LEU A 122 -8.36 0.84 -10.90
N ARG A 123 -8.20 1.84 -11.75
CA ARG A 123 -8.23 1.71 -13.21
C ARG A 123 -6.91 2.26 -13.75
N PHE A 124 -6.38 1.56 -14.73
CA PHE A 124 -5.12 1.92 -15.35
C PHE A 124 -5.21 1.92 -16.88
N THR A 125 -4.39 2.74 -17.50
CA THR A 125 -4.17 2.78 -18.94
C THR A 125 -2.68 2.61 -19.26
N PRO A 126 -2.31 2.02 -20.41
CA PRO A 126 -0.91 1.96 -20.83
C PRO A 126 -0.30 3.36 -21.00
N ALA A 127 0.93 3.55 -20.50
CA ALA A 127 1.72 4.77 -20.65
C ALA A 127 3.22 4.46 -20.71
N SER A 128 3.97 5.25 -21.47
CA SER A 128 5.42 5.07 -21.60
C SER A 128 6.21 5.52 -20.38
N ASN A 129 5.65 6.43 -19.57
CA ASN A 129 6.28 6.96 -18.37
C ASN A 129 5.21 7.26 -17.30
N PRO A 130 4.66 6.24 -16.64
CA PRO A 130 3.63 6.42 -15.62
C PRO A 130 4.19 7.12 -14.37
N ASP A 131 3.37 7.95 -13.72
CA ASP A 131 3.78 8.73 -12.53
C ASP A 131 2.77 8.60 -11.36
N ASN A 132 2.36 7.36 -11.09
CA ASN A 132 1.31 7.00 -10.13
C ASN A 132 1.65 7.42 -8.69
N LEU A 133 2.89 7.24 -8.24
CA LEU A 133 3.29 7.60 -6.88
C LEU A 133 3.21 9.12 -6.67
N SER A 134 3.56 9.92 -7.69
CA SER A 134 3.42 11.38 -7.61
C SER A 134 1.94 11.80 -7.65
N LEU A 135 1.09 11.13 -8.42
CA LEU A 135 -0.36 11.38 -8.37
C LEU A 135 -0.93 11.09 -6.97
N TYR A 136 -0.51 9.98 -6.35
CA TYR A 136 -0.93 9.69 -4.99
C TYR A 136 -0.38 10.69 -3.97
N CYS A 137 0.85 11.17 -4.16
CA CYS A 137 1.45 12.22 -3.33
C CYS A 137 0.55 13.45 -3.24
N GLN A 138 -0.11 13.85 -4.33
CA GLN A 138 -1.00 15.01 -4.38
C GLN A 138 -2.29 14.82 -3.55
N GLN A 139 -2.66 13.57 -3.26
CA GLN A 139 -3.81 13.24 -2.42
C GLN A 139 -3.46 13.19 -0.92
N LEU A 140 -2.16 13.26 -0.57
CA LEU A 140 -1.73 13.30 0.82
C LEU A 140 -1.83 14.73 1.38
N ALA A 141 -2.28 14.84 2.63
CA ALA A 141 -2.62 16.13 3.25
C ALA A 141 -1.44 17.13 3.32
N VAL A 142 -0.19 16.65 3.32
CA VAL A 142 1.02 17.47 3.34
C VAL A 142 2.01 16.91 2.33
N THR A 143 2.39 17.74 1.35
CA THR A 143 3.49 17.45 0.42
C THR A 143 4.72 18.28 0.80
N ASN A 144 5.88 17.64 0.88
CA ASN A 144 7.16 18.29 1.15
C ASN A 144 8.31 17.53 0.46
N GLU A 145 9.52 18.09 0.51
CA GLU A 145 10.71 17.50 -0.12
C GLU A 145 11.05 16.10 0.44
N ALA A 146 10.85 15.89 1.74
CA ALA A 146 11.10 14.60 2.37
C ALA A 146 10.16 13.49 1.84
N LEU A 147 8.89 13.82 1.60
CA LEU A 147 7.92 12.91 0.98
C LEU A 147 8.34 12.58 -0.46
N GLN A 148 8.66 13.60 -1.25
CA GLN A 148 9.09 13.42 -2.63
C GLN A 148 10.35 12.54 -2.72
N ARG A 149 11.31 12.75 -1.82
CA ARG A 149 12.51 11.92 -1.73
C ARG A 149 12.17 10.47 -1.38
N ALA A 150 11.32 10.25 -0.38
CA ALA A 150 10.90 8.92 0.02
C ALA A 150 10.16 8.17 -1.11
N LEU A 151 9.29 8.85 -1.85
CA LEU A 151 8.60 8.26 -3.00
C LEU A 151 9.56 7.96 -4.17
N PHE A 152 10.55 8.82 -4.40
CA PHE A 152 11.60 8.57 -5.38
C PHE A 152 12.44 7.34 -5.01
N ASP A 153 12.85 7.21 -3.75
CA ASP A 153 13.60 6.05 -3.27
C ASP A 153 12.76 4.76 -3.37
N LEU A 154 11.44 4.85 -3.15
CA LEU A 154 10.51 3.72 -3.31
C LEU A 154 10.42 3.28 -4.77
N ARG A 155 10.29 4.24 -5.70
CA ARG A 155 10.29 3.98 -7.14
C ARG A 155 11.58 3.30 -7.59
N GLN A 156 12.74 3.76 -7.11
CA GLN A 156 14.01 3.10 -7.42
C GLN A 156 14.07 1.67 -6.89
N ALA A 157 13.56 1.43 -5.67
CA ALA A 157 13.52 0.10 -5.11
C ALA A 157 12.61 -0.84 -5.93
N ALA A 158 11.47 -0.34 -6.39
CA ALA A 158 10.57 -1.08 -7.27
C ALA A 158 11.22 -1.43 -8.62
N ALA A 159 11.95 -0.50 -9.23
CA ALA A 159 12.69 -0.75 -10.47
C ALA A 159 13.77 -1.82 -10.29
N ARG A 160 14.52 -1.79 -9.17
CA ARG A 160 15.51 -2.84 -8.84
C ARG A 160 14.85 -4.20 -8.64
N PHE A 161 13.72 -4.23 -7.94
CA PHE A 161 12.95 -5.45 -7.71
C PHE A 161 12.46 -6.06 -9.03
N ALA A 162 11.87 -5.24 -9.91
CA ALA A 162 11.39 -5.68 -11.22
C ALA A 162 12.52 -6.20 -12.13
N ALA A 163 13.71 -5.60 -12.08
CA ALA A 163 14.87 -6.05 -12.85
C ALA A 163 15.48 -7.37 -12.35
N ALA A 164 15.18 -7.77 -11.10
CA ALA A 164 15.69 -9.00 -10.47
C ALA A 164 14.68 -10.17 -10.47
N SER A 165 13.46 -9.93 -10.97
CA SER A 165 12.34 -10.89 -11.01
C SER A 165 12.18 -11.50 -12.40
#